data_AF-A0AAV1ZUC4-F1
#
_entry.id   AF-A0AAV1ZUC4-F1
#
_cell.length_a   1.000
_cell.length_b   1.000
_cell.length_c   1.000
_cell.angle_alpha   90.00
_cell.angle_beta   90.00
_cell.angle_gamma   90.00
#
_symmetry.space_group_name_H-M   'P 1'
#
loop_
_entity.id
_entity.type
_entity.pdbx_description
1 polymer ?
#
loop_
_entity_poly.entity_id
_entity_poly.type
_entity_poly.pdbx_seq_one_letter_code
_entity_poly.pdbx_strand_id
1 'polypeptide(L)'
;MVVIKPKVKSMFLTQEFDEDAEEMHTRLKRMPTTCRYPLRSEDSEILCKIYPSKVVCNQTCMFGYKFKEGRTRIMKCRFDEDAWTPTRTFEDCEQFVDCTLSLGPGGSMKCYTNFMEHGPICEVECKHYEDKSAVPRKSYQCDEKGKWSPSLPFCVTPSSALYEDPAAGEVAIQ
;
A
#
# COMPACT_ATOMS: atom_id res chain seq x y z
N MET A 1 14.08 4.46 -19.79
CA MET A 1 13.24 4.37 -18.58
C MET A 1 13.76 3.23 -17.73
N VAL A 2 14.20 3.51 -16.50
CA VAL A 2 14.65 2.47 -15.56
C VAL A 2 13.57 2.35 -14.50
N VAL A 3 12.79 1.28 -14.58
CA VAL A 3 11.78 0.95 -13.56
C VAL A 3 12.49 0.13 -12.49
N ILE A 4 12.89 0.78 -11.40
CA ILE A 4 13.46 0.11 -10.24
C ILE A 4 12.29 -0.34 -9.36
N LYS A 5 11.98 -1.64 -9.35
CA LYS A 5 11.00 -2.23 -8.43
C LYS A 5 11.69 -2.63 -7.11
N PRO A 6 11.41 -1.97 -5.98
CA PRO A 6 11.96 -2.38 -4.70
C PRO A 6 11.29 -3.66 -4.21
N LYS A 7 12.11 -4.61 -3.76
CA LYS A 7 11.66 -5.87 -3.17
C LYS A 7 11.39 -5.66 -1.68
N VAL A 8 10.13 -5.73 -1.27
CA VAL A 8 9.79 -5.85 0.15
C VAL A 8 10.08 -7.30 0.59
N LYS A 9 10.96 -7.44 1.57
CA LYS A 9 11.13 -8.68 2.32
C LYS A 9 9.91 -8.81 3.23
N SER A 10 9.12 -9.86 3.03
CA SER A 10 8.20 -10.34 4.06
C SER A 10 9.02 -10.62 5.32
N MET A 11 8.77 -9.86 6.38
CA MET A 11 9.37 -10.15 7.68
C MET A 11 8.64 -11.38 8.21
N PHE A 12 9.37 -12.49 8.32
CA PHE A 12 8.93 -13.62 9.12
C PHE A 12 8.96 -13.17 10.57
N LEU A 13 7.82 -13.18 11.26
CA LEU A 13 7.83 -13.17 12.71
C LEU A 13 6.93 -14.28 13.25
N THR A 14 7.65 -15.24 13.84
CA THR A 14 7.38 -15.94 15.10
C THR A 14 5.98 -16.50 15.30
N GLN A 15 5.98 -17.83 15.31
CA GLN A 15 5.08 -18.68 16.07
C GLN A 15 5.03 -18.16 17.52
N GLU A 16 4.07 -17.28 17.81
CA GLU A 16 3.63 -17.04 19.19
C GLU A 16 2.90 -18.32 19.60
N PHE A 17 3.63 -19.22 20.26
CA PHE A 17 3.03 -20.34 20.96
C PHE A 17 2.35 -19.77 22.20
N ASP A 18 1.01 -19.77 22.22
CA ASP A 18 0.27 -19.65 23.48
C ASP A 18 0.73 -20.80 24.40
N GLU A 19 1.28 -20.48 25.56
CA GLU A 19 1.91 -21.41 26.52
C GLU A 19 0.93 -22.35 27.26
N ASP A 20 -0.33 -22.48 26.82
CA ASP A 20 -1.36 -23.30 27.50
C ASP A 20 -2.06 -24.31 26.58
N ALA A 21 -1.30 -25.01 25.72
CA ALA A 21 -1.82 -26.18 25.01
C ALA A 21 -0.85 -27.36 25.15
N GLU A 22 -1.25 -28.34 25.95
CA GLU A 22 -0.57 -29.62 26.14
C GLU A 22 -0.08 -30.22 24.82
N GLU A 23 1.14 -30.73 24.90
CA GLU A 23 1.92 -31.39 23.87
C GLU A 23 1.16 -32.56 23.22
N MET A 24 0.40 -32.28 22.16
CA MET A 24 -0.09 -33.31 21.24
C MET A 24 0.72 -33.23 19.95
N HIS A 25 1.57 -34.23 19.70
CA HIS A 25 2.25 -34.46 18.43
C HIS A 25 1.23 -34.73 17.30
N THR A 26 0.47 -33.72 16.89
CA THR A 26 -0.30 -33.76 15.67
C THR A 26 0.62 -33.51 14.51
N ARG A 27 0.88 -34.58 13.75
CA ARG A 27 1.35 -34.57 12.37
C ARG A 27 0.76 -33.33 11.67
N LEU A 28 1.57 -32.30 11.41
CA LEU A 28 1.14 -31.10 10.68
C LEU A 28 0.51 -31.58 9.37
N LYS A 29 -0.83 -31.57 9.29
CA LYS A 29 -1.53 -31.85 8.05
C LYS A 29 -1.01 -30.84 7.05
N ARG A 30 -0.45 -31.33 5.94
CA ARG A 30 0.03 -30.48 4.85
C ARG A 30 -1.11 -29.53 4.50
N MET A 31 -0.82 -28.23 4.57
CA MET A 31 -1.77 -27.18 4.26
C MET A 31 -2.40 -27.46 2.88
N PRO A 32 -3.74 -27.44 2.75
CA PRO A 32 -4.40 -27.65 1.48
C PRO A 32 -3.87 -26.68 0.44
N THR A 33 -3.71 -27.13 -0.80
CA THR A 33 -3.23 -26.30 -1.91
C THR A 33 -4.11 -25.07 -2.16
N THR A 34 -5.37 -25.15 -1.75
CA THR A 34 -6.41 -24.14 -1.98
C THR A 34 -6.35 -22.99 -0.97
N CYS A 35 -5.78 -23.21 0.22
CA CYS A 35 -5.56 -22.15 1.22
C CYS A 35 -4.23 -21.41 1.02
N ARG A 36 -3.68 -21.37 -0.19
CA ARG A 36 -2.46 -20.57 -0.47
C ARG A 36 -2.79 -19.09 -0.49
N TYR A 37 -1.89 -18.28 0.04
CA TYR A 37 -1.99 -16.81 0.07
C TYR A 37 -0.75 -16.19 -0.59
N PRO A 38 -0.84 -14.96 -1.13
CA PRO A 38 0.30 -14.31 -1.75
C PRO A 38 1.38 -13.95 -0.72
N LEU A 39 2.63 -14.27 -1.04
CA LEU A 39 3.79 -13.91 -0.19
C LEU A 39 4.19 -12.44 -0.33
N ARG A 40 3.72 -11.79 -1.39
CA ARG A 40 3.98 -10.38 -1.69
C ARG A 40 2.74 -9.78 -2.34
N SER A 41 2.41 -8.57 -1.91
CA SER A 41 1.48 -7.69 -2.60
C SER A 41 2.19 -6.36 -2.88
N GLU A 42 1.79 -5.68 -3.96
CA GLU A 42 2.33 -4.36 -4.32
C GLU A 42 1.63 -3.21 -3.58
N ASP A 43 0.42 -3.41 -3.04
CA ASP A 43 -0.47 -2.39 -2.48
C ASP A 43 -0.92 -2.65 -1.03
N SER A 44 -0.52 -3.78 -0.45
CA SER A 44 -1.02 -4.26 0.84
C SER A 44 0.00 -5.12 1.59
N GLU A 45 -0.15 -5.16 2.90
CA GLU A 45 0.53 -6.10 3.78
C GLU A 45 -0.42 -7.24 4.17
N ILE A 46 0.06 -8.49 4.10
CA ILE A 46 -0.72 -9.68 4.44
C ILE A 46 -0.03 -10.42 5.58
N LEU A 47 -0.71 -10.51 6.73
CA LEU A 47 -0.23 -11.20 7.93
C LEU A 47 -1.13 -12.38 8.26
N CYS A 48 -0.60 -13.60 8.24
CA CYS A 48 -1.38 -14.82 8.41
C CYS A 48 -1.06 -15.57 9.72
N LYS A 49 -2.11 -16.04 10.39
CA LYS A 49 -2.07 -17.01 11.49
C LYS A 49 -2.60 -18.36 11.00
N ILE A 50 -1.79 -19.40 11.15
CA ILE A 50 -2.11 -20.77 10.72
C ILE A 50 -2.53 -21.58 11.94
N TYR A 51 -3.71 -22.19 11.86
CA TYR A 51 -4.28 -23.08 12.87
C TYR A 51 -4.41 -24.50 12.31
N PRO A 52 -4.60 -25.54 13.16
CA PRO A 52 -4.72 -26.92 12.71
C PRO A 52 -5.84 -27.19 11.68
N SER A 53 -6.92 -26.40 11.71
CA SER A 53 -8.10 -26.58 10.85
C SER A 53 -8.39 -25.41 9.91
N LYS A 54 -7.63 -24.30 10.00
CA LYS A 54 -7.90 -23.08 9.25
C LYS A 54 -6.68 -22.16 9.17
N VAL A 55 -6.69 -21.24 8.22
CA VAL A 55 -5.76 -20.10 8.17
C VAL A 55 -6.56 -18.82 8.19
N VAL A 56 -6.07 -17.85 8.95
CA VAL A 56 -6.66 -16.51 9.06
C VAL A 56 -5.60 -15.50 8.71
N CYS A 57 -5.82 -14.75 7.63
CA CYS A 57 -4.94 -13.69 7.19
C CYS A 57 -5.60 -12.33 7.37
N ASN A 58 -4.84 -11.35 7.82
CA ASN A 58 -5.22 -9.95 7.85
C ASN A 58 -4.52 -9.23 6.69
N GLN A 59 -5.29 -8.76 5.72
CA GLN A 59 -4.80 -7.98 4.59
C GLN A 59 -5.09 -6.50 4.87
N THR A 60 -4.04 -5.68 4.95
CA THR A 60 -4.16 -4.24 5.20
C THR A 60 -3.56 -3.47 4.03
N CYS A 61 -4.36 -2.58 3.43
CA CYS A 61 -3.91 -1.71 2.36
C CYS A 61 -2.90 -0.68 2.89
N MET A 62 -1.88 -0.42 2.08
CA MET A 62 -0.92 0.64 2.32
C MET A 62 -1.61 2.01 2.32
N PHE A 63 -0.90 3.03 2.82
CA PHE A 63 -1.41 4.38 2.81
C PHE A 63 -1.81 4.83 1.41
N GLY A 64 -2.97 5.47 1.29
CA GLY A 64 -3.50 5.93 0.01
C GLY A 64 -4.23 4.85 -0.79
N TYR A 65 -4.35 3.64 -0.26
CA TYR A 65 -5.09 2.52 -0.86
C TYR A 65 -6.20 2.01 0.08
N LYS A 66 -7.29 1.49 -0.50
CA LYS A 66 -8.41 0.91 0.26
C LYS A 66 -9.14 -0.16 -0.54
N PHE A 67 -9.83 -1.06 0.16
CA PHE A 67 -10.95 -1.82 -0.39
C PHE A 67 -12.22 -0.98 -0.38
N LYS A 68 -13.27 -1.47 -1.04
CA LYS A 68 -14.61 -0.88 -1.00
C LYS A 68 -15.15 -0.79 0.43
N GLU A 69 -14.80 -1.74 1.30
CA GLU A 69 -15.29 -1.81 2.68
C GLU A 69 -14.36 -1.11 3.70
N GLY A 70 -13.17 -0.67 3.29
CA GLY A 70 -12.20 -0.02 4.18
C GLY A 70 -10.76 -0.43 3.91
N ARG A 71 -9.83 -0.09 4.82
CA ARG A 71 -8.39 -0.35 4.66
C ARG A 71 -7.94 -1.76 5.00
N THR A 72 -8.76 -2.52 5.72
CA THR A 72 -8.36 -3.81 6.27
C THR A 72 -9.43 -4.85 6.01
N ARG A 73 -9.00 -6.05 5.62
CA ARG A 73 -9.87 -7.19 5.35
C ARG A 73 -9.30 -8.45 5.98
N ILE A 74 -10.16 -9.20 6.66
CA ILE A 74 -9.80 -10.50 7.26
C ILE A 74 -10.20 -11.61 6.31
N MET A 75 -9.22 -12.36 5.84
CA MET A 75 -9.36 -13.52 4.98
C MET A 75 -9.27 -14.81 5.81
N LYS A 76 -10.20 -15.74 5.63
CA LYS A 76 -10.24 -17.02 6.35
C LYS A 76 -10.38 -18.17 5.36
N CYS A 77 -9.55 -19.19 5.52
CA CYS A 77 -9.65 -20.45 4.76
C CYS A 77 -9.74 -21.60 5.74
N ARG A 78 -10.86 -22.34 5.74
CA ARG A 78 -10.97 -23.57 6.51
C ARG A 78 -10.58 -24.76 5.63
N PHE A 79 -9.88 -25.73 6.22
CA PHE A 79 -9.35 -26.88 5.48
C PHE A 79 -10.40 -27.91 5.06
N ASP A 80 -11.63 -27.79 5.57
CA ASP A 80 -12.79 -28.60 5.16
C ASP A 80 -13.58 -27.97 4.02
N GLU A 81 -13.58 -26.64 3.91
CA GLU A 81 -14.27 -25.89 2.86
C GLU A 81 -13.38 -25.64 1.64
N ASP A 82 -12.05 -25.70 1.82
CA ASP A 82 -11.03 -25.50 0.79
C ASP A 82 -11.22 -24.21 -0.02
N ALA A 83 -11.76 -23.15 0.59
CA ALA A 83 -11.97 -21.86 -0.04
C ALA A 83 -11.68 -20.70 0.92
N TRP A 84 -11.14 -19.61 0.38
CA TRP A 84 -11.02 -18.34 1.10
C TRP A 84 -12.38 -17.65 1.21
N THR A 85 -12.58 -16.98 2.35
CA THR A 85 -13.74 -16.13 2.68
C THR A 85 -13.22 -14.81 3.26
N PRO A 86 -13.88 -13.65 3.06
CA PRO A 86 -15.15 -13.47 2.35
C PRO A 86 -15.03 -13.59 0.82
N THR A 87 -13.85 -13.30 0.26
CA THR A 87 -13.57 -13.44 -1.17
C THR A 87 -12.76 -14.72 -1.42
N ARG A 88 -12.95 -15.35 -2.57
CA ARG A 88 -12.22 -16.58 -2.93
C ARG A 88 -10.73 -16.32 -3.18
N THR A 89 -10.37 -15.08 -3.44
CA THR A 89 -9.01 -14.62 -3.73
C THR A 89 -8.69 -13.36 -2.94
N PHE A 90 -7.41 -13.10 -2.74
CA PHE A 90 -6.93 -11.81 -2.26
C PHE A 90 -7.09 -10.82 -3.40
N GLU A 91 -7.79 -9.72 -3.13
CA GLU A 91 -7.99 -8.65 -4.10
C GLU A 91 -6.92 -7.58 -3.87
N ASP A 92 -6.60 -6.88 -4.95
CA ASP A 92 -5.74 -5.70 -4.92
C ASP A 92 -6.51 -4.52 -4.30
N CYS A 93 -5.79 -3.60 -3.67
CA CYS A 93 -6.35 -2.39 -3.10
C CYS A 93 -6.47 -1.29 -4.17
N GLU A 94 -7.54 -0.51 -4.11
CA GLU A 94 -7.75 0.62 -5.02
C GLU A 94 -7.13 1.90 -4.44
N GLN A 95 -6.41 2.64 -5.27
CA GLN A 95 -5.82 3.92 -4.88
C GLN A 95 -6.94 4.96 -4.67
N PHE A 96 -6.93 5.66 -3.53
CA PHE A 96 -7.86 6.75 -3.23
C PHE A 96 -7.17 8.10 -2.99
N VAL A 97 -5.83 8.11 -2.91
CA VAL A 97 -5.03 9.34 -2.78
C VAL A 97 -3.96 9.36 -3.86
N ASP A 98 -3.92 10.45 -4.62
CA ASP A 98 -2.83 10.71 -5.57
C ASP A 98 -1.74 11.58 -4.92
N CYS A 99 -0.59 10.97 -4.71
CA CYS A 99 0.62 11.63 -4.22
C CYS A 99 1.71 11.60 -5.29
N THR A 100 1.35 11.66 -6.57
CA THR A 100 2.34 11.64 -7.65
C THR A 100 2.94 13.03 -7.82
N LEU A 101 4.27 13.11 -7.91
CA LEU A 101 5.01 14.34 -8.16
C LEU A 101 5.67 14.29 -9.54
N SER A 102 5.68 15.44 -10.22
CA SER A 102 6.40 15.66 -11.48
C SER A 102 7.54 16.63 -11.24
N LEU A 103 8.72 16.27 -11.75
CA LEU A 103 9.95 17.05 -11.57
C LEU A 103 10.13 18.02 -12.75
N GLY A 104 10.26 19.30 -12.44
CA GLY A 104 10.58 20.36 -13.37
C GLY A 104 12.08 20.57 -13.58
N PRO A 105 12.46 21.55 -14.44
CA PRO A 105 13.85 21.86 -14.74
C PRO A 105 14.67 22.21 -13.50
N GLY A 106 15.93 21.76 -13.47
CA GLY A 106 16.86 22.05 -12.37
C GLY A 106 16.52 21.36 -11.04
N GLY A 107 15.45 20.57 -10.98
CA GLY A 107 15.07 19.78 -9.81
C GLY A 107 15.78 18.43 -9.74
N SER A 108 15.91 17.92 -8.53
CA SER A 108 16.22 16.53 -8.21
C SER A 108 15.26 16.07 -7.12
N MET A 109 14.69 14.87 -7.25
CA MET A 109 13.83 14.31 -6.22
C MET A 109 14.08 12.82 -6.00
N LYS A 110 13.92 12.38 -4.74
CA LYS A 110 13.93 10.97 -4.35
C LYS A 110 12.76 10.72 -3.42
N CYS A 111 11.86 9.83 -3.84
CA CYS A 111 10.65 9.50 -3.09
C CYS A 111 10.75 8.12 -2.45
N TYR A 112 10.18 8.02 -1.26
CA TYR A 112 9.99 6.80 -0.50
C TYR A 112 8.48 6.61 -0.37
N THR A 113 8.01 5.41 -0.71
CA THR A 113 6.58 5.06 -0.77
C THR A 113 6.33 3.79 0.06
N ASN A 114 5.11 3.25 -0.02
CA ASN A 114 4.75 1.94 0.54
C ASN A 114 4.76 1.90 2.08
N PHE A 115 4.36 3.00 2.69
CA PHE A 115 4.22 3.12 4.13
C PHE A 115 2.80 2.74 4.57
N MET A 116 2.67 2.16 5.77
CA MET A 116 1.39 1.75 6.33
C MET A 116 0.68 2.88 7.09
N GLU A 117 1.46 3.71 7.79
CA GLU A 117 0.95 4.70 8.74
C GLU A 117 0.87 6.11 8.17
N HIS A 118 1.66 6.41 7.13
CA HIS A 118 1.78 7.75 6.59
C HIS A 118 1.95 7.75 5.07
N GLY A 119 1.73 8.89 4.44
CA GLY A 119 1.93 9.02 3.00
C GLY A 119 3.39 9.04 2.57
N PRO A 120 3.63 8.98 1.25
CA PRO A 120 4.97 9.01 0.70
C PRO A 120 5.72 10.27 1.12
N ILE A 121 7.04 10.11 1.26
CA ILE A 121 7.97 11.17 1.61
C ILE A 121 8.93 11.37 0.44
N CYS A 122 9.07 12.59 -0.04
CA CYS A 122 9.99 12.94 -1.10
C CYS A 122 11.04 13.94 -0.60
N GLU A 123 12.31 13.60 -0.78
CA GLU A 123 13.42 14.55 -0.66
C GLU A 123 13.56 15.29 -1.98
N VAL A 124 13.40 16.62 -1.96
CA VAL A 124 13.47 17.47 -3.14
C VAL A 124 14.56 18.52 -2.96
N GLU A 125 15.32 18.75 -4.03
CA GLU A 125 16.37 19.76 -4.13
C GLU A 125 16.18 20.51 -5.47
N CYS A 126 16.15 21.84 -5.44
CA CYS A 126 16.05 22.65 -6.65
C CYS A 126 17.33 23.47 -6.83
N LYS A 127 17.97 23.38 -7.99
CA LYS A 127 19.05 24.29 -8.36
C LYS A 127 18.50 25.65 -8.75
N HIS A 128 19.38 26.65 -8.79
CA HIS A 128 19.04 27.96 -9.33
C HIS A 128 18.59 27.82 -10.80
N TYR A 129 17.46 28.44 -11.15
CA TYR A 129 16.90 28.40 -12.49
C TYR A 129 16.16 29.69 -12.79
N GLU A 130 16.55 30.39 -13.85
CA GLU A 130 16.06 31.74 -14.18
C GLU A 130 16.16 32.68 -12.97
N ASP A 131 15.04 33.27 -12.53
CA ASP A 131 14.98 34.18 -11.37
C ASP A 131 14.75 33.46 -10.04
N LYS A 132 14.74 32.12 -10.04
CA LYS A 132 14.40 31.31 -8.87
C LYS A 132 15.67 30.85 -8.15
N SER A 133 15.76 31.23 -6.89
CA SER A 133 16.84 30.83 -6.00
C SER A 133 16.86 29.32 -5.75
N ALA A 134 18.06 28.77 -5.54
CA ALA A 134 18.22 27.36 -5.21
C ALA A 134 17.50 27.03 -3.89
N VAL A 135 16.80 25.89 -3.87
CA VAL A 135 16.17 25.33 -2.68
C VAL A 135 17.01 24.15 -2.22
N PRO A 136 17.60 24.20 -1.02
CA PRO A 136 18.39 23.09 -0.50
C PRO A 136 17.50 21.86 -0.31
N ARG A 137 18.12 20.68 -0.24
CA ARG A 137 17.41 19.43 -0.06
C ARG A 137 16.52 19.47 1.18
N LYS A 138 15.23 19.18 0.98
CA LYS A 138 14.24 19.15 2.06
C LYS A 138 13.24 18.00 1.83
N SER A 139 12.70 17.46 2.92
CA SER A 139 11.68 16.43 2.88
C SER A 139 10.28 17.03 2.84
N TYR A 140 9.44 16.43 2.00
CA TYR A 140 8.03 16.75 1.79
C TYR A 140 7.24 15.47 2.01
N GLN A 141 6.09 15.54 2.65
CA GLN A 141 5.25 14.38 2.95
C GLN A 141 3.83 14.63 2.45
N CYS A 142 3.24 13.61 1.83
CA CYS A 142 1.86 13.63 1.39
C CYS A 142 0.91 13.15 2.50
N ASP A 143 -0.23 13.82 2.65
CA ASP A 143 -1.29 13.43 3.59
C ASP A 143 -2.43 12.64 2.91
N GLU A 144 -3.45 12.26 3.68
CA GLU A 144 -4.59 11.46 3.20
C GLU A 144 -5.49 12.23 2.22
N LYS A 145 -5.27 13.54 2.07
CA LYS A 145 -5.98 14.42 1.15
C LYS A 145 -5.16 14.68 -0.13
N GLY A 146 -4.03 14.01 -0.30
CA GLY A 146 -3.12 14.23 -1.43
C GLY A 146 -2.31 15.53 -1.31
N LYS A 147 -2.30 16.16 -0.12
CA LYS A 147 -1.62 17.43 0.09
C LYS A 147 -0.21 17.20 0.60
N TRP A 148 0.72 17.90 -0.03
CA TRP A 148 2.13 17.91 0.37
C TRP A 148 2.42 18.96 1.44
N SER A 149 3.16 18.55 2.46
CA SER A 149 3.66 19.41 3.53
C SER A 149 5.16 19.22 3.73
N PRO A 150 5.98 20.28 3.77
CA PRO A 150 5.60 21.68 3.52
C PRO A 150 5.18 21.92 2.05
N SER A 151 4.80 23.15 1.69
CA SER A 151 4.44 23.47 0.31
C SER A 151 5.59 23.18 -0.64
N LEU A 152 5.29 22.49 -1.74
CA LEU A 152 6.29 22.07 -2.74
C LEU A 152 7.04 23.28 -3.33
N PRO A 153 8.33 23.12 -3.65
CA PRO A 153 9.12 24.17 -4.27
C PRO A 153 8.79 24.28 -5.76
N PHE A 154 9.23 25.35 -6.39
CA PHE A 154 8.91 25.65 -7.80
C PHE A 154 9.32 24.58 -8.82
N CYS A 155 10.29 23.73 -8.48
CA CYS A 155 10.81 22.70 -9.38
C CYS A 155 10.02 21.38 -9.30
N VAL A 156 8.92 21.33 -8.55
CA VAL A 156 8.08 20.15 -8.42
C VAL A 156 6.60 20.54 -8.45
N THR A 157 5.82 19.82 -9.24
CA THR A 157 4.36 19.98 -9.30
C THR A 157 3.66 18.66 -8.96
N PRO A 158 2.50 18.69 -8.27
CA PRO A 158 1.64 17.52 -8.20
C PRO A 158 1.27 17.10 -9.63
N SER A 159 1.47 15.83 -9.96
CA SER A 159 0.95 15.27 -11.20
C SER A 159 -0.54 15.04 -10.94
N SER A 160 -1.36 16.06 -11.16
CA SER A 160 -2.81 15.89 -11.09
C SER A 160 -3.26 15.10 -12.32
N ALA A 161 -2.99 13.79 -12.33
CA ALA A 161 -3.80 12.86 -13.09
C ALA A 161 -5.05 12.58 -12.25
N LEU A 162 -5.82 13.65 -11.96
CA LEU A 162 -7.16 13.48 -11.44
C LEU A 162 -7.92 12.73 -12.53
N TYR A 163 -8.25 11.47 -12.24
CA TYR A 163 -9.39 10.81 -12.83
C TYR A 163 -10.56 11.79 -12.67
N GLU A 164 -11.01 12.39 -13.78
CA GLU A 164 -12.36 12.94 -13.82
C GLU A 164 -13.29 11.78 -13.46
N ASP A 165 -13.90 11.87 -12.30
CA ASP A 165 -15.03 11.02 -11.94
C ASP A 165 -16.10 11.22 -13.04
N PRO A 166 -16.49 10.20 -13.82
CA PRO A 166 -17.52 10.37 -14.84
C PRO A 166 -18.93 10.58 -14.24
N ALA A 167 -19.08 10.81 -12.93
CA ALA A 167 -20.35 11.01 -12.26
C ALA A 167 -20.61 12.45 -11.75
N ALA A 168 -19.94 13.49 -12.28
CA ALA A 168 -20.21 14.89 -11.91
C ALA A 168 -20.79 15.72 -13.07
N GLY A 169 -22.09 15.57 -13.30
CA GLY A 169 -23.00 16.66 -13.68
C GLY A 169 -22.89 17.26 -15.09
N GLU A 170 -23.66 16.73 -16.04
CA GLU A 170 -24.16 17.55 -17.15
C GLU A 170 -25.15 18.59 -16.60
N VAL A 171 -24.72 19.84 -16.62
CA VAL A 171 -25.58 21.02 -16.48
C VAL A 171 -26.45 21.10 -17.74
N ALA A 172 -27.76 20.91 -17.55
CA ALA A 172 -28.75 21.23 -18.56
C ALA A 172 -28.71 22.74 -18.86
N ILE A 173 -28.47 23.10 -20.11
CA ILE A 173 -28.72 24.45 -20.63
C ILE A 173 -29.95 24.34 -21.53
N GLN A 174 -31.03 25.00 -21.10
CA GLN A 174 -32.25 25.27 -21.87
C GLN A 174 -32.00 26.34 -22.93
#